data_AF-A0A317C4J0-F1
#
_entry.id   AF-A0A317C4J0-F1
#
_cell.length_a   1.000
_cell.length_b   1.000
_cell.length_c   1.000
_cell.angle_alpha   90.00
_cell.angle_beta   90.00
_cell.angle_gamma   90.00
#
_symmetry.space_group_name_H-M   'P 1'
#
loop_
_entity.id
_entity.type
_entity.pdbx_description
1 polymer ?
#
loop_
_entity_poly.entity_id
_entity_poly.type
_entity_poly.pdbx_seq_one_letter_code
_entity_poly.pdbx_strand_id
1 'polypeptide(L)'
;MPTTRLRTALLLIAILLYMPLAHAEIYQWVDANGMTHFSDKPRKSGPSNVIRKAKAVNKEVRRKALPKRQFNRPVKQVRRVAKPVRTRKAPVVKKVINRQMRSNVVANKEKPQKRVAPRPKQVLTKRPYLVENEQRPEISNYAANLTASLSATIYDIERITEPKPELAPEVVFEAEPMPPQRKVISNVKQSLCQNNQRLLTVLHEKGFEYYYDDTGDLRVAWGVEGFYRQKTRYLSDNEVAQKTKAVSFGIKQYCEQPFDKKLQAKAREDWIRSEYCDVSKVILADLKHPFMRTSDRDIQDQEKEMKRFCSEYPTNKYRDDERYYPKSLHVKRLNQKHFLYR
;
A
#
# COMPACT_ATOMS: atom_id res chain seq x y z
N MET A 1 -50.81 38.53 32.08
CA MET A 1 -50.50 37.14 32.48
C MET A 1 -49.07 36.71 32.07
N PRO A 2 -48.00 37.24 32.70
CA PRO A 2 -46.60 36.84 32.42
C PRO A 2 -46.02 35.75 33.34
N THR A 3 -46.69 35.42 34.45
CA THR A 3 -46.15 34.53 35.49
C THR A 3 -46.11 33.05 35.10
N THR A 4 -46.95 32.61 34.16
CA THR A 4 -47.01 31.21 33.70
C THR A 4 -45.81 30.82 32.84
N ARG A 5 -45.25 31.75 32.05
CA ARG A 5 -44.08 31.48 31.19
C ARG A 5 -42.77 31.30 31.97
N LEU A 6 -42.65 31.99 33.12
CA LEU A 6 -41.47 31.85 33.98
C LEU A 6 -41.46 30.50 34.71
N ARG A 7 -42.62 30.04 35.16
CA ARG A 7 -42.76 28.74 35.86
C ARG A 7 -42.47 27.56 34.95
N THR A 8 -42.92 27.59 33.69
CA THR A 8 -42.63 26.53 32.72
C THR A 8 -41.14 26.49 32.34
N ALA A 9 -40.49 27.65 32.19
CA ALA A 9 -39.05 27.72 31.92
C ALA A 9 -38.22 27.14 33.08
N LEU A 10 -38.57 27.46 34.33
CA LEU A 10 -37.90 26.92 35.52
C LEU A 10 -38.05 25.40 35.65
N LEU A 11 -39.24 24.87 35.35
CA LEU A 11 -39.49 23.42 35.36
C LEU A 11 -38.66 22.68 34.29
N LEU A 12 -38.54 23.23 33.09
CA LEU A 12 -37.71 22.64 32.03
C LEU A 12 -36.22 22.62 32.39
N ILE A 13 -35.70 23.69 32.98
CA ILE A 13 -34.31 23.76 33.44
C ILE A 13 -34.05 22.75 34.57
N ALA A 14 -34.98 22.63 35.52
CA ALA A 14 -34.87 21.63 36.57
C ALA A 14 -34.82 20.21 36.00
N ILE A 15 -35.68 19.86 35.03
CA ILE A 15 -35.67 18.54 34.37
C ILE A 15 -34.35 18.27 33.64
N LEU A 16 -33.76 19.28 32.99
CA LEU A 16 -32.45 19.17 32.32
C LEU A 16 -31.30 18.92 33.30
N LEU A 17 -31.37 19.44 34.52
CA LEU A 17 -30.35 19.25 35.56
C LEU A 17 -30.39 17.86 36.21
N TYR A 18 -31.53 17.16 36.16
CA TYR A 18 -31.69 15.82 36.75
C TYR A 18 -31.48 14.66 35.76
N MET A 19 -31.12 14.93 34.50
CA MET A 19 -30.77 13.86 33.56
C MET A 19 -29.45 13.21 33.99
N PRO A 20 -29.42 11.92 34.39
CA PRO A 20 -28.18 11.26 34.74
C PRO A 20 -27.25 11.26 33.54
N LEU A 21 -26.02 11.73 33.73
CA LEU A 21 -24.96 11.64 32.73
C LEU A 21 -24.72 10.15 32.46
N ALA A 22 -25.29 9.65 31.37
CA ALA A 22 -25.08 8.30 30.90
C ALA A 22 -23.59 8.14 30.52
N HIS A 23 -22.78 7.71 31.49
CA HIS A 23 -21.40 7.37 31.28
C HIS A 23 -21.34 6.02 30.58
N ALA A 24 -21.24 6.05 29.25
CA ALA A 24 -20.95 4.85 28.47
C ALA A 24 -19.48 4.47 28.66
N GLU A 25 -19.23 3.46 29.49
CA GLU A 25 -17.94 2.81 29.65
C GLU A 25 -17.84 1.62 28.68
N ILE A 26 -16.74 1.53 27.93
CA ILE A 26 -16.47 0.39 27.03
C ILE A 26 -15.41 -0.49 27.69
N TYR A 27 -15.75 -1.75 27.91
CA TYR A 27 -14.87 -2.74 28.54
C TYR A 27 -14.02 -3.42 27.47
N GLN A 28 -12.72 -3.54 27.71
CA GLN A 28 -11.78 -4.24 26.84
C GLN A 28 -11.14 -5.42 27.58
N TRP A 29 -11.02 -6.56 26.91
CA TRP A 29 -10.22 -7.69 27.38
C TRP A 29 -9.54 -8.42 26.23
N VAL A 30 -8.52 -9.20 26.55
CA VAL A 30 -7.81 -10.06 25.60
C VAL A 30 -8.16 -11.51 25.96
N ASP A 31 -8.53 -12.32 24.97
CA ASP A 31 -8.81 -13.74 25.18
C ASP A 31 -7.54 -14.61 25.18
N ALA A 32 -7.70 -15.92 25.36
CA ALA A 32 -6.58 -16.88 25.38
C ALA A 32 -5.80 -16.95 24.06
N ASN A 33 -6.41 -16.51 22.95
CA ASN A 33 -5.80 -16.48 21.61
C ASN A 33 -5.09 -15.16 21.32
N GLY A 34 -5.09 -14.20 22.27
CA GLY A 34 -4.52 -12.87 22.06
C GLY A 34 -5.44 -11.92 21.29
N MET A 35 -6.69 -12.29 21.03
CA MET A 35 -7.64 -11.40 20.35
C MET A 35 -8.28 -10.43 21.35
N THR A 36 -8.36 -9.16 20.96
CA THR A 36 -8.94 -8.10 21.78
C THR A 36 -10.43 -7.99 21.51
N HIS A 37 -11.24 -8.06 22.56
CA HIS A 37 -12.70 -7.93 22.52
C HIS A 37 -13.17 -6.66 23.23
N PHE A 38 -14.31 -6.11 22.77
CA PHE A 38 -14.96 -4.94 23.36
C PHE A 38 -16.43 -5.26 23.67
N SER A 39 -16.94 -4.80 24.83
CA SER A 39 -18.37 -4.95 25.20
C SER A 39 -18.82 -3.79 26.08
N ASP A 40 -20.11 -3.49 26.03
CA ASP A 40 -20.78 -2.51 26.90
C ASP A 40 -21.02 -3.05 28.31
N LYS A 41 -20.91 -4.38 28.49
CA LYS A 41 -21.09 -5.04 29.78
C LYS A 41 -19.78 -5.68 30.26
N PRO A 42 -19.46 -5.59 31.57
CA PRO A 42 -18.31 -6.26 32.14
C PRO A 42 -18.45 -7.78 31.99
N ARG A 43 -17.31 -8.46 31.78
CA ARG A 43 -17.27 -9.91 31.69
C ARG A 43 -17.56 -10.51 33.07
N LYS A 44 -18.44 -11.53 33.13
CA LYS A 44 -18.85 -12.16 34.40
C LYS A 44 -17.69 -12.90 35.11
N SER A 45 -16.65 -13.29 34.38
CA SER A 45 -15.46 -13.94 34.94
C SER A 45 -14.18 -13.47 34.24
N GLY A 46 -13.22 -13.02 35.04
CA GLY A 46 -11.87 -12.61 34.61
C GLY A 46 -11.61 -11.10 34.69
N PRO A 47 -10.33 -10.69 34.65
CA PRO A 47 -9.96 -9.28 34.68
C PRO A 47 -10.40 -8.59 33.37
N SER A 48 -11.09 -7.46 33.50
CA SER A 48 -11.39 -6.56 32.39
C SER A 48 -10.78 -5.20 32.66
N ASN A 49 -10.20 -4.58 31.64
CA ASN A 49 -9.66 -3.23 31.75
C ASN A 49 -10.73 -2.25 31.26
N VAL A 50 -11.12 -1.31 32.11
CA VAL A 50 -12.07 -0.24 31.74
C VAL A 50 -11.29 0.85 31.01
N ILE A 51 -11.56 1.01 29.71
CA ILE A 51 -11.00 2.15 28.98
C ILE A 51 -11.87 3.36 29.28
N ARG A 52 -11.44 4.18 30.25
CA ARG A 52 -11.99 5.54 30.36
C ARG A 52 -11.52 6.31 29.14
N LYS A 53 -12.47 6.84 28.34
CA LYS A 53 -12.19 7.68 27.16
C LYS A 53 -11.05 8.63 27.52
N ALA A 54 -9.89 8.46 26.87
CA ALA A 54 -8.73 9.29 27.13
C ALA A 54 -9.16 10.74 26.97
N LYS A 55 -8.96 11.57 28.01
CA LYS A 55 -9.09 13.03 27.88
C LYS A 55 -8.30 13.40 26.63
N ALA A 56 -8.95 14.04 25.67
CA ALA A 56 -8.29 14.54 24.48
C ALA A 56 -7.15 15.46 24.94
N VAL A 57 -5.94 14.92 25.00
CA VAL A 57 -4.75 15.70 25.30
C VAL A 57 -4.54 16.55 24.06
N ASN A 58 -4.90 17.82 24.17
CA ASN A 58 -4.67 18.83 23.17
C ASN A 58 -3.16 19.05 23.06
N LYS A 59 -2.48 18.11 22.39
CA LYS A 59 -1.04 18.17 22.18
C LYS A 59 -0.85 19.10 20.99
N GLU A 60 -0.66 20.39 21.29
CA GLU A 60 -0.20 21.37 20.31
C GLU A 60 1.06 20.81 19.64
N VAL A 61 0.89 20.32 18.42
CA VAL A 61 1.99 19.89 17.57
C VAL A 61 2.70 21.17 17.14
N ARG A 62 3.70 21.57 17.94
CA ARG A 62 4.66 22.61 17.59
C ARG A 62 5.44 22.11 16.37
N ARG A 63 4.91 22.40 15.17
CA ARG A 63 5.55 22.13 13.88
C ARG A 63 6.90 22.85 13.85
N LYS A 64 7.98 22.13 14.14
CA LYS A 64 9.34 22.61 13.83
C LYS A 64 9.44 22.68 12.31
N ALA A 65 9.52 23.90 11.78
CA ALA A 65 9.74 24.15 10.37
C ALA A 65 11.00 23.41 9.90
N LEU A 66 10.84 22.51 8.92
CA LEU A 66 11.98 21.86 8.27
C LEU A 66 12.84 22.92 7.57
N PRO A 67 14.18 22.86 7.68
CA PRO A 67 15.06 23.76 6.96
C PRO A 67 14.94 23.50 5.44
N LYS A 68 14.65 24.56 4.69
CA LYS A 68 14.66 24.57 3.21
C LYS A 68 16.03 24.11 2.71
N ARG A 69 16.11 22.89 2.20
CA ARG A 69 17.30 22.32 1.56
C ARG A 69 17.44 22.96 0.17
N GLN A 70 18.35 23.92 0.04
CA GLN A 70 18.69 24.53 -1.25
C GLN A 70 19.35 23.47 -2.14
N PHE A 71 18.66 23.12 -3.23
CA PHE A 71 19.12 22.14 -4.21
C PHE A 71 20.01 22.84 -5.24
N ASN A 72 21.28 23.04 -4.93
CA ASN A 72 22.27 23.50 -5.91
C ASN A 72 22.66 22.31 -6.82
N ARG A 73 22.00 22.19 -7.97
CA ARG A 73 22.44 21.27 -9.04
C ARG A 73 23.46 21.99 -9.93
N PRO A 74 24.68 21.44 -10.12
CA PRO A 74 25.59 21.94 -11.13
C PRO A 74 25.07 21.57 -12.52
N VAL A 75 24.81 22.58 -13.35
CA VAL A 75 24.52 22.44 -14.77
C VAL A 75 25.81 22.01 -15.48
N LYS A 76 25.92 20.73 -15.86
CA LYS A 76 26.95 20.28 -16.78
C LYS A 76 26.63 20.82 -18.17
N GLN A 77 27.41 21.79 -18.63
CA GLN A 77 27.44 22.23 -20.02
C GLN A 77 27.92 21.08 -20.91
N VAL A 78 27.02 20.52 -21.70
CA VAL A 78 27.38 19.58 -22.78
C VAL A 78 28.01 20.39 -23.91
N ARG A 79 29.32 20.21 -24.10
CA ARG A 79 30.05 20.72 -25.27
C ARG A 79 29.43 20.13 -26.54
N ARG A 80 28.85 20.99 -27.37
CA ARG A 80 28.42 20.63 -28.74
C ARG A 80 29.66 20.39 -29.59
N VAL A 81 29.83 19.16 -30.07
CA VAL A 81 30.78 18.82 -31.13
C VAL A 81 30.23 19.36 -32.45
N ALA A 82 30.99 20.25 -33.08
CA ALA A 82 30.71 20.82 -34.38
C ALA A 82 30.79 19.74 -35.47
N LYS A 83 29.76 19.66 -36.33
CA LYS A 83 29.81 18.93 -37.60
C LYS A 83 30.20 19.91 -38.72
N PRO A 84 31.06 19.50 -39.69
CA PRO A 84 31.46 20.37 -40.77
C PRO A 84 30.37 20.54 -41.83
N VAL A 85 30.32 21.77 -42.33
CA VAL A 85 29.47 22.33 -43.38
C VAL A 85 29.82 21.71 -44.73
N ARG A 86 28.83 21.20 -45.46
CA ARG A 86 28.93 20.94 -46.90
C ARG A 86 28.12 21.99 -47.65
N THR A 87 28.83 22.78 -48.44
CA THR A 87 28.36 23.86 -49.30
C THR A 87 27.52 23.35 -50.47
N ARG A 88 26.33 23.92 -50.68
CA ARG A 88 25.71 24.08 -52.00
C ARG A 88 25.02 25.44 -52.11
N LYS A 89 25.17 26.04 -53.29
CA LYS A 89 24.96 27.43 -53.67
C LYS A 89 23.49 27.76 -53.95
N ALA A 90 23.04 28.93 -53.45
CA ALA A 90 22.11 29.96 -53.99
C ALA A 90 20.70 29.59 -54.54
N PRO A 91 19.71 30.52 -54.67
CA PRO A 91 19.74 31.96 -54.42
C PRO A 91 18.58 32.56 -53.55
N VAL A 92 18.90 33.70 -52.92
CA VAL A 92 18.15 34.97 -52.85
C VAL A 92 16.61 34.93 -52.74
N VAL A 93 16.09 35.28 -51.54
CA VAL A 93 15.02 36.30 -51.38
C VAL A 93 15.28 37.10 -50.11
N LYS A 94 15.39 38.42 -50.26
CA LYS A 94 15.57 39.40 -49.18
C LYS A 94 14.24 39.62 -48.46
N LYS A 95 14.23 39.59 -47.12
CA LYS A 95 13.32 40.47 -46.36
C LYS A 95 14.02 41.04 -45.13
N VAL A 96 14.29 42.32 -45.27
CA VAL A 96 14.78 43.26 -44.26
C VAL A 96 13.65 43.53 -43.29
N ILE A 97 13.81 43.25 -41.99
CA ILE A 97 13.22 44.07 -40.94
C ILE A 97 14.27 44.31 -39.86
N ASN A 98 14.57 45.59 -39.75
CA ASN A 98 15.47 46.26 -38.85
C ASN A 98 14.71 46.54 -37.54
N ARG A 99 15.29 46.25 -36.37
CA ARG A 99 15.15 47.12 -35.18
C ARG A 99 16.14 46.73 -34.09
N GLN A 100 17.19 47.53 -34.06
CA GLN A 100 18.00 47.83 -32.88
C GLN A 100 17.14 48.48 -31.79
N MET A 101 17.46 48.22 -30.51
CA MET A 101 17.73 49.20 -29.44
C MET A 101 18.41 48.42 -28.28
N ARG A 102 19.70 48.68 -27.99
CA ARG A 102 20.22 49.59 -26.94
C ARG A 102 19.82 49.14 -25.52
N SER A 103 20.70 48.47 -24.78
CA SER A 103 21.80 48.99 -23.93
C SER A 103 21.33 49.77 -22.70
N ASN A 104 21.71 49.30 -21.50
CA ASN A 104 22.16 50.01 -20.29
C ASN A 104 22.45 48.91 -19.22
N VAL A 105 23.67 48.66 -18.71
CA VAL A 105 24.67 49.47 -17.97
C VAL A 105 24.38 49.53 -16.46
N VAL A 106 25.44 49.25 -15.67
CA VAL A 106 25.65 49.33 -14.19
C VAL A 106 24.84 48.34 -13.32
N ALA A 107 25.25 47.81 -12.16
CA ALA A 107 26.34 48.10 -11.23
C ALA A 107 26.59 46.91 -10.28
N ASN A 108 27.80 46.88 -9.71
CA ASN A 108 28.25 46.16 -8.51
C ASN A 108 27.21 46.03 -7.39
N LYS A 109 27.28 44.90 -6.64
CA LYS A 109 27.35 44.95 -5.16
C LYS A 109 27.82 43.62 -4.53
N GLU A 110 29.05 43.71 -4.04
CA GLU A 110 29.70 43.12 -2.87
C GLU A 110 28.97 42.07 -2.01
N LYS A 111 29.76 41.05 -1.66
CA LYS A 111 29.51 40.01 -0.65
C LYS A 111 29.59 40.59 0.76
N PRO A 112 28.77 40.09 1.71
CA PRO A 112 29.16 40.06 3.11
C PRO A 112 29.61 38.64 3.51
N GLN A 113 30.86 38.56 3.99
CA GLN A 113 31.39 37.44 4.77
C GLN A 113 30.56 37.27 6.05
N LYS A 114 29.95 36.10 6.26
CA LYS A 114 29.39 35.73 7.56
C LYS A 114 30.41 34.93 8.36
N ARG A 115 30.74 35.51 9.51
CA ARG A 115 31.62 35.00 10.56
C ARG A 115 31.20 33.60 11.02
N VAL A 116 32.19 32.71 11.09
CA VAL A 116 32.10 31.39 11.72
C VAL A 116 32.14 31.60 13.23
N ALA A 117 31.07 31.23 13.93
CA ALA A 117 31.05 31.16 15.39
C ALA A 117 31.65 29.81 15.85
N PRO A 118 32.43 29.79 16.95
CA PRO A 118 33.02 28.57 17.48
C PRO A 118 31.98 27.66 18.14
N ARG A 119 32.10 26.35 17.90
CA ARG A 119 31.29 25.29 18.52
C ARG A 119 31.60 25.19 20.02
N PRO A 120 30.59 25.11 20.90
CA PRO A 120 30.81 24.71 22.29
C PRO A 120 31.13 23.20 22.36
N LYS A 121 32.18 22.87 23.11
CA LYS A 121 32.60 21.50 23.43
C LYS A 121 31.49 20.83 24.25
N GLN A 122 30.93 19.74 23.75
CA GLN A 122 30.01 18.92 24.54
C GLN A 122 30.83 18.06 25.51
N VAL A 123 30.50 18.22 26.78
CA VAL A 123 31.05 17.49 27.92
C VAL A 123 30.56 16.05 27.85
N LEU A 124 31.53 15.14 27.86
CA LEU A 124 31.36 13.69 27.89
C LEU A 124 30.91 13.26 29.30
N THR A 125 29.61 13.18 29.55
CA THR A 125 29.09 12.53 30.75
C THR A 125 28.91 11.03 30.48
N LYS A 126 29.82 10.24 31.05
CA LYS A 126 29.71 8.78 31.18
C LYS A 126 28.41 8.45 31.93
N ARG A 127 27.61 7.53 31.40
CA ARG A 127 26.53 6.86 32.16
C ARG A 127 26.87 5.37 32.37
N PRO A 128 26.41 4.79 33.50
CA PRO A 128 26.88 3.51 33.99
C PRO A 128 26.15 2.33 33.34
N TYR A 129 26.83 1.19 33.41
CA TYR A 129 26.37 -0.15 33.10
C TYR A 129 24.98 -0.45 33.65
N LEU A 130 24.12 -1.05 32.82
CA LEU A 130 22.90 -1.71 33.27
C LEU A 130 22.92 -3.17 32.81
N VAL A 131 22.93 -4.00 33.85
CA VAL A 131 22.75 -5.45 33.98
C VAL A 131 21.99 -6.13 32.85
N GLU A 132 22.66 -7.13 32.30
CA GLU A 132 22.17 -8.18 31.40
C GLU A 132 21.21 -9.10 32.18
N ASN A 133 20.00 -9.29 31.66
CA ASN A 133 19.08 -10.31 32.18
C ASN A 133 18.66 -11.18 31.00
N GLU A 134 19.29 -12.35 30.91
CA GLU A 134 18.93 -13.43 29.99
C GLU A 134 17.54 -13.96 30.34
N GLN A 135 16.55 -13.64 29.50
CA GLN A 135 15.34 -14.46 29.38
C GLN A 135 15.24 -14.94 27.93
N ARG A 136 15.55 -16.21 27.77
CA ARG A 136 15.46 -17.02 26.55
C ARG A 136 13.97 -17.36 26.32
N PRO A 137 13.30 -16.85 25.27
CA PRO A 137 11.95 -17.31 24.98
C PRO A 137 12.01 -18.62 24.17
N GLU A 138 11.15 -19.55 24.56
CA GLU A 138 10.94 -20.85 23.93
C GLU A 138 10.51 -20.70 22.45
N ILE A 139 11.39 -21.10 21.53
CA ILE A 139 11.18 -21.04 20.07
C ILE A 139 10.31 -22.24 19.58
N SER A 140 9.85 -23.13 20.46
CA SER A 140 9.32 -24.44 20.07
C SER A 140 7.90 -24.45 19.47
N ASN A 141 7.07 -23.42 19.69
CA ASN A 141 5.62 -23.52 19.40
C ASN A 141 5.17 -22.82 18.09
N TYR A 142 6.03 -22.06 17.42
CA TYR A 142 5.66 -21.37 16.18
C TYR A 142 5.71 -22.26 14.92
N ALA A 143 6.49 -23.34 14.93
CA ALA A 143 6.59 -24.25 13.79
C ALA A 143 5.31 -25.11 13.61
N ALA A 144 4.65 -25.50 14.70
CA ALA A 144 3.47 -26.36 14.68
C ALA A 144 2.21 -25.68 14.11
N ASN A 145 2.04 -24.37 14.35
CA ASN A 145 0.88 -23.62 13.86
C ASN A 145 0.95 -23.30 12.35
N LEU A 146 2.17 -23.20 11.79
CA LEU A 146 2.36 -22.98 10.35
C LEU A 146 2.05 -24.23 9.53
N THR A 147 2.31 -25.42 10.05
CA THR A 147 1.97 -26.68 9.38
C THR A 147 0.48 -26.98 9.40
N ALA A 148 -0.24 -26.61 10.48
CA ALA A 148 -1.68 -26.85 10.61
C ALA A 148 -2.52 -25.99 9.63
N SER A 149 -2.09 -24.76 9.36
CA SER A 149 -2.77 -23.87 8.40
C SER A 149 -2.62 -24.34 6.94
N LEU A 150 -1.51 -25.00 6.58
CA LEU A 150 -1.28 -25.52 5.23
C LEU A 150 -1.99 -26.86 4.98
N SER A 151 -2.14 -27.71 6.01
CA SER A 151 -2.86 -28.99 5.87
C SER A 151 -4.37 -28.80 5.68
N ALA A 152 -4.97 -27.76 6.27
CA ALA A 152 -6.41 -27.51 6.15
C ALA A 152 -6.84 -27.19 4.70
N THR A 153 -5.99 -26.52 3.91
CA THR A 153 -6.31 -26.18 2.52
C THR A 153 -6.12 -27.33 1.52
N ILE A 154 -5.42 -28.41 1.90
CA ILE A 154 -5.11 -29.52 0.99
C ILE A 154 -6.22 -30.57 0.98
N TYR A 155 -6.92 -30.79 2.11
CA TYR A 155 -7.95 -31.83 2.21
C TYR A 155 -9.35 -31.44 1.68
N ASP A 156 -9.61 -30.16 1.43
CA ASP A 156 -10.91 -29.72 0.88
C ASP A 156 -11.03 -29.86 -0.66
N ILE A 157 -9.95 -30.22 -1.36
CA ILE A 157 -9.95 -30.36 -2.83
C ILE A 157 -10.39 -31.76 -3.30
N GLU A 158 -10.33 -32.78 -2.44
CA GLU A 158 -10.64 -34.17 -2.83
C GLU A 158 -12.13 -34.56 -2.68
N ARG A 159 -13.01 -33.63 -2.28
CA ARG A 159 -14.43 -33.94 -2.00
C ARG A 159 -15.44 -33.40 -3.02
N ILE A 160 -15.01 -33.20 -4.27
CA ILE A 160 -15.95 -32.98 -5.38
C ILE A 160 -16.31 -34.35 -5.95
N THR A 161 -17.26 -35.02 -5.30
CA THR A 161 -17.96 -36.18 -5.84
C THR A 161 -18.82 -35.71 -7.00
N GLU A 162 -18.54 -36.20 -8.21
CA GLU A 162 -19.34 -35.91 -9.41
C GLU A 162 -20.78 -36.44 -9.21
N PRO A 163 -21.82 -35.58 -9.33
CA PRO A 163 -23.18 -36.07 -9.31
C PRO A 163 -23.48 -36.83 -10.61
N LYS A 164 -23.92 -38.07 -10.42
CA LYS A 164 -24.45 -38.97 -11.46
C LYS A 164 -25.64 -38.31 -12.17
N PRO A 165 -25.62 -38.12 -13.51
CA PRO A 165 -26.72 -37.47 -14.21
C PRO A 165 -27.90 -38.44 -14.38
N GLU A 166 -29.04 -38.11 -13.76
CA GLU A 166 -30.35 -38.67 -14.11
C GLU A 166 -30.92 -37.92 -15.31
N LEU A 167 -31.48 -38.68 -16.26
CA LEU A 167 -32.02 -38.21 -17.54
C LEU A 167 -33.18 -37.21 -17.33
N ALA A 168 -33.05 -36.02 -17.91
CA ALA A 168 -34.12 -35.05 -18.06
C ALA A 168 -34.17 -34.55 -19.53
N PRO A 169 -35.36 -34.16 -20.04
CA PRO A 169 -35.66 -34.03 -21.47
C PRO A 169 -34.99 -32.83 -22.18
N GLU A 170 -34.79 -32.99 -23.49
CA GLU A 170 -34.11 -32.08 -24.41
C GLU A 170 -34.63 -30.62 -24.35
N VAL A 171 -33.82 -29.74 -23.78
CA VAL A 171 -33.94 -28.29 -23.93
C VAL A 171 -32.83 -27.83 -24.86
N VAL A 172 -33.20 -27.17 -25.97
CA VAL A 172 -32.27 -26.57 -26.94
C VAL A 172 -31.53 -25.42 -26.26
N PHE A 173 -30.37 -25.71 -25.67
CA PHE A 173 -29.49 -24.73 -25.06
C PHE A 173 -28.60 -24.10 -26.13
N GLU A 174 -28.68 -22.76 -26.25
CA GLU A 174 -27.66 -21.96 -26.94
C GLU A 174 -26.27 -22.37 -26.44
N ALA A 175 -25.34 -22.59 -27.37
CA ALA A 175 -24.01 -23.10 -27.08
C ALA A 175 -23.27 -22.19 -26.08
N GLU A 176 -23.34 -22.54 -24.80
CA GLU A 176 -22.55 -21.89 -23.77
C GLU A 176 -21.06 -22.11 -24.09
N PRO A 177 -20.22 -21.08 -23.92
CA PRO A 177 -18.78 -21.19 -24.16
C PRO A 177 -18.22 -22.32 -23.30
N MET A 178 -17.60 -23.31 -23.95
CA MET A 178 -17.01 -24.47 -23.30
C MET A 178 -16.27 -24.07 -22.02
N PRO A 179 -16.51 -24.76 -20.89
CA PRO A 179 -15.84 -24.44 -19.64
C PRO A 179 -14.33 -24.43 -19.85
N PRO A 180 -13.61 -23.43 -19.34
CA PRO A 180 -12.17 -23.30 -19.57
C PRO A 180 -11.49 -24.59 -19.11
N GLN A 181 -10.75 -25.22 -20.02
CA GLN A 181 -10.03 -26.46 -19.73
C GLN A 181 -9.24 -26.28 -18.42
N ARG A 182 -9.55 -27.09 -17.41
CA ARG A 182 -8.83 -27.10 -16.13
C ARG A 182 -7.36 -27.42 -16.45
N LYS A 183 -6.50 -26.40 -16.41
CA LYS A 183 -5.05 -26.56 -16.55
C LYS A 183 -4.63 -27.63 -15.54
N VAL A 184 -4.06 -28.74 -16.02
CA VAL A 184 -3.52 -29.83 -15.18
C VAL A 184 -2.75 -29.20 -14.04
N ILE A 185 -3.11 -29.55 -12.80
CA ILE A 185 -2.54 -28.98 -11.58
C ILE A 185 -1.02 -29.08 -11.72
N SER A 186 -0.38 -27.95 -12.02
CA SER A 186 1.05 -27.80 -11.89
C SER A 186 1.41 -28.32 -10.50
N ASN A 187 2.34 -29.27 -10.43
CA ASN A 187 2.83 -29.94 -9.23
C ASN A 187 2.75 -28.99 -8.01
N VAL A 188 2.13 -29.40 -6.91
CA VAL A 188 1.96 -28.57 -5.69
C VAL A 188 3.25 -27.85 -5.30
N LYS A 189 4.40 -28.50 -5.51
CA LYS A 189 5.74 -27.94 -5.32
C LYS A 189 6.00 -26.67 -6.16
N GLN A 190 5.56 -26.64 -7.42
CA GLN A 190 5.69 -25.49 -8.32
C GLN A 190 4.83 -24.32 -7.87
N SER A 191 3.59 -24.57 -7.43
CA SER A 191 2.72 -23.53 -6.87
C SER A 191 3.32 -22.91 -5.60
N LEU A 192 3.78 -23.76 -4.66
CA LEU A 192 4.47 -23.32 -3.45
C LEU A 192 5.76 -22.54 -3.76
N CYS A 193 6.53 -22.97 -4.76
CA CYS A 193 7.71 -22.25 -5.21
C CYS A 193 7.34 -20.86 -5.76
N GLN A 194 6.35 -20.76 -6.65
CA GLN A 194 5.90 -19.49 -7.23
C GLN A 194 5.38 -18.53 -6.16
N ASN A 195 4.56 -19.02 -5.22
CA ASN A 195 4.01 -18.22 -4.12
C ASN A 195 5.11 -17.70 -3.20
N ASN A 196 6.08 -18.55 -2.82
CA ASN A 196 7.19 -18.11 -1.98
C ASN A 196 8.12 -17.13 -2.72
N GLN A 197 8.39 -17.34 -4.02
CA GLN A 197 9.16 -16.40 -4.83
C GLN A 197 8.48 -15.03 -4.90
N ARG A 198 7.17 -15.00 -5.16
CA ARG A 198 6.36 -13.78 -5.12
C ARG A 198 6.48 -13.09 -3.77
N LEU A 199 6.29 -13.81 -2.68
CA LEU A 199 6.35 -13.26 -1.32
C LEU A 199 7.75 -12.74 -0.94
N LEU A 200 8.81 -13.40 -1.41
CA LEU A 200 10.18 -12.90 -1.20
C LEU A 200 10.41 -11.60 -1.99
N THR A 201 9.90 -11.51 -3.22
CA THR A 201 10.03 -10.28 -4.02
C THR A 201 9.32 -9.10 -3.38
N VAL A 202 8.14 -9.34 -2.80
CA VAL A 202 7.40 -8.37 -1.97
C VAL A 202 8.28 -7.85 -0.85
N LEU A 203 8.80 -8.75 -0.01
CA LEU A 203 9.59 -8.42 1.19
C LEU A 203 10.93 -7.72 0.89
N HIS A 204 11.45 -7.86 -0.33
CA HIS A 204 12.69 -7.22 -0.77
C HIS A 204 12.48 -5.82 -1.35
N GLU A 205 11.24 -5.37 -1.55
CA GLU A 205 10.99 -4.01 -2.03
C GLU A 205 11.42 -2.97 -0.99
N LYS A 206 12.30 -2.07 -1.40
CA LYS A 206 12.84 -1.04 -0.51
C LYS A 206 11.92 0.17 -0.50
N GLY A 207 11.75 0.75 0.68
CA GLY A 207 11.05 2.02 0.87
C GLY A 207 9.53 1.90 1.02
N PHE A 208 9.03 0.69 1.27
CA PHE A 208 7.61 0.46 1.58
C PHE A 208 7.46 -0.18 2.96
N GLU A 209 6.33 0.09 3.59
CA GLU A 209 5.89 -0.58 4.82
C GLU A 209 5.06 -1.83 4.45
N TYR A 210 5.00 -2.80 5.35
CA TYR A 210 4.27 -4.05 5.14
C TYR A 210 3.17 -4.18 6.18
N TYR A 211 2.02 -4.75 5.80
CA TYR A 211 0.92 -5.00 6.71
C TYR A 211 0.20 -6.30 6.37
N TYR A 212 -0.51 -6.85 7.35
CA TYR A 212 -1.51 -7.90 7.12
C TYR A 212 -2.86 -7.26 6.88
N ASP A 213 -3.60 -7.75 5.89
CA ASP A 213 -5.02 -7.41 5.72
C ASP A 213 -5.89 -8.22 6.69
N ASP A 214 -7.21 -8.12 6.53
CA ASP A 214 -8.21 -8.86 7.30
C ASP A 214 -8.22 -10.35 7.00
N THR A 215 -7.79 -10.75 5.80
CA THR A 215 -7.63 -12.17 5.42
C THR A 215 -6.32 -12.77 5.94
N GLY A 216 -5.40 -11.95 6.44
CA GLY A 216 -4.09 -12.38 6.94
C GLY A 216 -3.02 -12.48 5.85
N ASP A 217 -3.29 -11.95 4.66
CA ASP A 217 -2.35 -11.89 3.55
C ASP A 217 -1.38 -10.72 3.72
N LEU A 218 -0.12 -10.94 3.36
CA LEU A 218 0.91 -9.89 3.42
C LEU A 218 0.73 -8.91 2.25
N ARG A 219 0.56 -7.63 2.56
CA ARG A 219 0.42 -6.53 1.61
C ARG A 219 1.54 -5.50 1.76
N VAL A 220 1.76 -4.74 0.69
CA VAL A 220 2.70 -3.61 0.66
C VAL A 220 1.91 -2.31 0.74
N ALA A 221 2.34 -1.42 1.62
CA ALA A 221 1.84 -0.05 1.68
C ALA A 221 2.55 0.81 0.63
N TRP A 222 2.00 0.83 -0.59
CA TRP A 222 2.56 1.57 -1.73
C TRP A 222 1.73 2.78 -2.18
N GLY A 223 0.86 3.34 -1.32
CA GLY A 223 0.10 4.58 -1.53
C GLY A 223 -1.32 4.39 -2.05
N VAL A 224 -1.83 3.15 -2.05
CA VAL A 224 -3.19 2.77 -2.43
C VAL A 224 -4.01 2.28 -1.24
N GLU A 225 -3.50 2.47 -0.03
CA GLU A 225 -4.12 1.92 1.17
C GLU A 225 -5.44 2.63 1.52
N GLY A 226 -5.74 3.77 0.90
CA GLY A 226 -7.07 4.38 0.99
C GLY A 226 -8.17 3.57 0.28
N PHE A 227 -7.79 2.74 -0.70
CA PHE A 227 -8.73 1.86 -1.42
C PHE A 227 -9.07 0.62 -0.59
N TYR A 228 -8.08 0.08 0.11
CA TYR A 228 -8.26 -1.03 1.04
C TYR A 228 -8.68 -0.46 2.40
N ARG A 229 -9.99 -0.41 2.68
CA ARG A 229 -10.54 0.17 3.93
C ARG A 229 -10.07 -0.53 5.23
N GLN A 230 -9.17 -1.50 5.15
CA GLN A 230 -8.87 -2.42 6.23
C GLN A 230 -7.36 -2.52 6.44
N LYS A 231 -6.88 -1.91 7.52
CA LYS A 231 -5.50 -2.07 8.03
C LYS A 231 -5.60 -2.67 9.42
N THR A 232 -5.15 -3.91 9.59
CA THR A 232 -5.25 -4.58 10.89
C THR A 232 -3.91 -4.54 11.64
N ARG A 233 -2.76 -4.66 10.96
CA ARG A 233 -1.44 -4.53 11.62
C ARG A 233 -0.26 -4.33 10.67
N TYR A 234 0.52 -3.25 10.85
CA TYR A 234 1.83 -3.09 10.21
C TYR A 234 2.87 -4.01 10.84
N LEU A 235 3.77 -4.56 10.02
CA LEU A 235 4.88 -5.39 10.48
C LEU A 235 6.06 -4.50 10.88
N SER A 236 6.70 -4.87 11.98
CA SER A 236 8.00 -4.33 12.37
C SER A 236 9.14 -4.87 11.50
N ASP A 237 10.27 -4.17 11.45
CA ASP A 237 11.46 -4.60 10.69
C ASP A 237 11.95 -6.00 11.10
N ASN A 238 11.82 -6.35 12.39
CA ASN A 238 12.18 -7.68 12.90
C ASN A 238 11.22 -8.76 12.35
N GLU A 239 9.91 -8.49 12.34
CA GLU A 239 8.93 -9.41 11.76
C GLU A 239 9.13 -9.59 10.24
N VAL A 240 9.41 -8.50 9.52
CA VAL A 240 9.77 -8.55 8.10
C VAL A 240 11.01 -9.41 7.88
N ALA A 241 12.06 -9.24 8.69
CA ALA A 241 13.27 -10.05 8.61
C ALA A 241 13.03 -11.53 8.92
N GLN A 242 12.21 -11.84 9.93
CA GLN A 242 11.83 -13.21 10.27
C GLN A 242 11.01 -13.87 9.16
N LYS A 243 10.04 -13.15 8.60
CA LYS A 243 9.23 -13.63 7.46
C LYS A 243 10.11 -13.85 6.23
N THR A 244 11.03 -12.93 5.94
CA THR A 244 12.00 -13.08 4.84
C THR A 244 12.82 -14.36 5.00
N LYS A 245 13.32 -14.65 6.21
CA LYS A 245 14.04 -15.90 6.50
C LYS A 245 13.15 -17.13 6.27
N ALA A 246 11.93 -17.14 6.79
CA ALA A 246 10.99 -18.25 6.62
C ALA A 246 10.65 -18.52 5.15
N VAL A 247 10.36 -17.47 4.39
CA VAL A 247 10.06 -17.58 2.95
C VAL A 247 11.29 -18.05 2.16
N SER A 248 12.48 -17.54 2.50
CA SER A 248 13.72 -17.99 1.87
C SER A 248 14.01 -19.48 2.11
N PHE A 249 13.60 -20.00 3.27
CA PHE A 249 13.68 -21.44 3.57
C PHE A 249 12.70 -22.24 2.70
N GLY A 250 11.45 -21.79 2.58
CA GLY A 250 10.46 -22.42 1.69
C GLY A 250 10.92 -22.45 0.23
N ILE A 251 11.53 -21.37 -0.27
CA ILE A 251 12.11 -21.34 -1.62
C ILE A 251 13.18 -22.41 -1.81
N LYS A 252 14.08 -22.60 -0.84
CA LYS A 252 15.12 -23.65 -0.91
C LYS A 252 14.51 -25.06 -0.94
N GLN A 253 13.40 -25.27 -0.24
CA GLN A 253 12.73 -26.56 -0.15
C GLN A 253 11.93 -26.90 -1.42
N TYR A 254 11.22 -25.91 -1.98
CA TYR A 254 10.26 -26.14 -3.07
C TYR A 254 10.80 -25.78 -4.45
N CYS A 255 11.79 -24.90 -4.59
CA CYS A 255 12.31 -24.49 -5.89
C CYS A 255 13.59 -25.25 -6.27
N GLU A 256 13.70 -25.66 -7.53
CA GLU A 256 14.93 -26.26 -8.08
C GLU A 256 16.07 -25.23 -8.19
N GLN A 257 15.73 -23.98 -8.53
CA GLN A 257 16.68 -22.87 -8.70
C GLN A 257 16.31 -21.71 -7.78
N PRO A 258 16.64 -21.78 -6.48
CA PRO A 258 16.17 -20.83 -5.47
C PRO A 258 16.70 -19.39 -5.64
N PHE A 259 17.86 -19.24 -6.30
CA PHE A 259 18.57 -17.96 -6.41
C PHE A 259 18.76 -17.48 -7.85
N ASP A 260 17.96 -17.99 -8.80
CA ASP A 260 18.01 -17.45 -10.15
C ASP A 260 17.44 -16.02 -10.18
N LYS A 261 18.31 -15.06 -10.48
CA LYS A 261 17.97 -13.65 -10.60
C LYS A 261 16.91 -13.39 -11.67
N LYS A 262 16.87 -14.19 -12.75
CA LYS A 262 15.88 -14.02 -13.82
C LYS A 262 14.49 -14.43 -13.37
N LEU A 263 14.38 -15.55 -12.65
CA LEU A 263 13.12 -15.98 -12.05
C LEU A 263 12.63 -15.00 -10.98
N GLN A 264 13.53 -14.46 -10.15
CA GLN A 264 13.17 -13.44 -9.16
C GLN A 264 12.68 -12.15 -9.81
N ALA A 265 13.35 -11.68 -10.87
CA ALA A 265 12.91 -10.51 -11.63
C ALA A 265 11.53 -10.74 -12.26
N LYS A 266 11.28 -11.94 -12.80
CA LYS A 266 9.98 -12.35 -13.32
C LYS A 266 8.90 -12.35 -12.25
N ALA A 267 9.14 -13.01 -11.12
CA ALA A 267 8.18 -13.08 -10.01
C ALA A 267 7.84 -11.67 -9.49
N ARG A 268 8.82 -10.76 -9.49
CA ARG A 268 8.63 -9.36 -9.13
C ARG A 268 7.74 -8.62 -10.15
N GLU A 269 7.98 -8.77 -11.45
CA GLU A 269 7.14 -8.18 -12.50
C GLU A 269 5.69 -8.69 -12.42
N ASP A 270 5.53 -10.01 -12.28
CA ASP A 270 4.23 -10.66 -12.17
C ASP A 270 3.48 -10.21 -10.91
N TRP A 271 4.20 -10.04 -9.79
CA TRP A 271 3.65 -9.47 -8.56
C TRP A 271 3.17 -8.03 -8.76
N ILE A 272 4.04 -7.13 -9.23
CA ILE A 272 3.68 -5.71 -9.43
C ILE A 272 2.42 -5.62 -10.30
N ARG A 273 2.37 -6.42 -11.37
CA ARG A 273 1.21 -6.48 -12.25
C ARG A 273 -0.06 -6.94 -11.51
N SER A 274 0.04 -7.96 -10.66
CA SER A 274 -1.10 -8.42 -9.85
C SER A 274 -1.61 -7.34 -8.90
N GLU A 275 -0.73 -6.54 -8.30
CA GLU A 275 -1.11 -5.39 -7.47
C GLU A 275 -1.89 -4.35 -8.30
N TYR A 276 -1.40 -4.01 -9.51
CA TYR A 276 -2.13 -3.10 -10.40
C TYR A 276 -3.50 -3.66 -10.81
N CYS A 277 -3.61 -4.97 -11.05
CA CYS A 277 -4.88 -5.62 -11.36
C CYS A 277 -5.85 -5.53 -10.18
N ASP A 278 -5.41 -5.84 -8.96
CA ASP A 278 -6.24 -5.80 -7.76
C ASP A 278 -6.72 -4.37 -7.46
N VAL A 279 -5.82 -3.38 -7.54
CA VAL A 279 -6.21 -1.97 -7.38
C VAL A 279 -7.20 -1.55 -8.47
N SER A 280 -6.97 -1.95 -9.72
CA SER A 280 -7.87 -1.61 -10.83
C SER A 280 -9.28 -2.19 -10.66
N LYS A 281 -9.41 -3.38 -10.07
CA LYS A 281 -10.70 -3.99 -9.73
C LYS A 281 -11.42 -3.19 -8.63
N VAL A 282 -10.71 -2.81 -7.57
CA VAL A 282 -11.29 -2.02 -6.48
C VAL A 282 -11.74 -0.65 -6.98
N ILE A 283 -10.92 0.01 -7.80
CA ILE A 283 -11.29 1.27 -8.44
C ILE A 283 -12.54 1.10 -9.30
N LEU A 284 -12.60 0.08 -10.15
CA LEU A 284 -13.76 -0.16 -11.01
C LEU A 284 -15.03 -0.40 -10.18
N ALA A 285 -14.92 -1.14 -9.09
CA ALA A 285 -16.04 -1.36 -8.17
C ALA A 285 -16.54 -0.04 -7.55
N ASP A 286 -15.63 0.85 -7.14
CA ASP A 286 -15.98 2.17 -6.61
C ASP A 286 -16.64 3.05 -7.69
N LEU A 287 -16.08 3.11 -8.90
CA LEU A 287 -16.64 3.88 -10.02
C LEU A 287 -18.05 3.42 -10.43
N LYS A 288 -18.33 2.12 -10.34
CA LYS A 288 -19.66 1.54 -10.60
C LYS A 288 -20.67 1.79 -9.48
N HIS A 289 -20.22 2.26 -8.32
CA HIS A 289 -21.12 2.52 -7.20
C HIS A 289 -22.07 3.68 -7.55
N PRO A 290 -23.41 3.53 -7.36
CA PRO A 290 -24.40 4.55 -7.77
C PRO A 290 -24.14 5.96 -7.21
N PHE A 291 -23.52 6.04 -6.03
CA PHE A 291 -23.15 7.31 -5.39
C PHE A 291 -22.10 8.12 -6.17
N MET A 292 -21.19 7.47 -6.90
CA MET A 292 -20.08 8.16 -7.56
C MET A 292 -20.53 8.98 -8.77
N ARG A 293 -21.70 8.68 -9.35
CA ARG A 293 -22.25 9.35 -10.56
C ARG A 293 -21.22 9.46 -11.70
N THR A 294 -20.35 8.45 -11.80
CA THR A 294 -19.31 8.36 -12.82
C THR A 294 -19.94 8.23 -14.21
N SER A 295 -19.32 8.82 -15.23
CA SER A 295 -19.80 8.64 -16.60
C SER A 295 -19.53 7.22 -17.11
N ASP A 296 -20.40 6.69 -17.99
CA ASP A 296 -20.19 5.37 -18.60
C ASP A 296 -18.86 5.27 -19.34
N ARG A 297 -18.39 6.38 -19.92
CA ARG A 297 -17.09 6.46 -20.59
C ARG A 297 -15.94 6.19 -19.62
N ASP A 298 -15.95 6.82 -18.44
CA ASP A 298 -14.88 6.64 -17.45
C ASP A 298 -14.91 5.20 -16.88
N ILE A 299 -16.11 4.63 -16.67
CA ILE A 299 -16.27 3.23 -16.28
C ILE A 299 -15.66 2.30 -17.34
N GLN A 300 -15.97 2.51 -18.63
CA GLN A 300 -15.43 1.72 -19.73
C GLN A 300 -13.91 1.86 -19.87
N ASP A 301 -13.38 3.06 -19.68
CA ASP A 301 -11.93 3.29 -19.75
C ASP A 301 -11.22 2.58 -18.59
N GLN A 302 -11.79 2.60 -17.38
CA GLN A 302 -11.28 1.81 -16.25
C GLN A 302 -11.40 0.29 -16.49
N GLU A 303 -12.48 -0.19 -17.11
CA GLU A 303 -12.60 -1.61 -17.48
C GLU A 303 -11.51 -2.05 -18.45
N LYS A 304 -11.14 -1.20 -19.42
CA LYS A 304 -10.02 -1.47 -20.33
C LYS A 304 -8.70 -1.55 -19.58
N GLU A 305 -8.47 -0.65 -18.62
CA GLU A 305 -7.26 -0.70 -17.78
C GLU A 305 -7.21 -1.95 -16.90
N MET A 306 -8.30 -2.29 -16.23
CA MET A 306 -8.42 -3.52 -15.45
C MET A 306 -8.14 -4.73 -16.34
N LYS A 307 -8.79 -4.84 -17.51
CA LYS A 307 -8.56 -5.94 -18.47
C LYS A 307 -7.10 -6.01 -18.92
N ARG A 308 -6.45 -4.87 -19.11
CA ARG A 308 -5.03 -4.80 -19.46
C ARG A 308 -4.15 -5.38 -18.35
N PHE A 309 -4.32 -4.96 -17.10
CA PHE A 309 -3.51 -5.47 -16.00
C PHE A 309 -3.85 -6.92 -15.62
N CYS A 310 -5.11 -7.32 -15.74
CA CYS A 310 -5.57 -8.64 -15.30
C CYS A 310 -5.53 -9.74 -16.38
N SER A 311 -5.34 -9.42 -17.66
CA SER A 311 -5.35 -10.43 -18.73
C SER A 311 -4.16 -11.41 -18.65
N GLU A 312 -4.38 -12.69 -18.93
CA GLU A 312 -3.26 -13.61 -19.15
C GLU A 312 -2.60 -13.26 -20.49
N TYR A 313 -1.49 -12.53 -20.49
CA TYR A 313 -0.74 -12.30 -21.74
C TYR A 313 0.15 -13.51 -22.03
N PRO A 314 0.22 -13.98 -23.29
CA PRO A 314 1.25 -14.94 -23.68
C PRO A 314 2.63 -14.36 -23.35
N THR A 315 3.50 -15.21 -22.81
CA THR A 315 4.69 -14.88 -22.01
C THR A 315 5.66 -13.85 -22.59
N ASN A 316 5.58 -13.51 -23.88
CA ASN A 316 6.61 -12.72 -24.56
C ASN A 316 6.12 -11.47 -25.32
N LYS A 317 4.82 -11.29 -25.61
CA LYS A 317 4.41 -10.25 -26.60
C LYS A 317 4.52 -8.81 -26.10
N TYR A 318 4.40 -8.58 -24.79
CA TYR A 318 4.39 -7.22 -24.21
C TYR A 318 5.32 -7.06 -23.01
N ARG A 319 6.21 -8.02 -22.79
CA ARG A 319 6.95 -8.14 -21.53
C ARG A 319 7.90 -6.96 -21.26
N ASP A 320 8.51 -6.43 -22.30
CA ASP A 320 9.41 -5.28 -22.19
C ASP A 320 8.68 -3.94 -22.22
N ASP A 321 7.36 -3.94 -22.46
CA ASP A 321 6.56 -2.72 -22.54
C ASP A 321 5.99 -2.35 -21.16
N GLU A 322 6.54 -1.28 -20.56
CA GLU A 322 6.14 -0.79 -19.23
C GLU A 322 4.66 -0.40 -19.13
N ARG A 323 4.01 -0.26 -20.27
CA ARG A 323 2.57 -0.06 -20.42
C ARG A 323 1.76 -1.26 -19.94
N TYR A 324 2.27 -2.48 -20.12
CA TYR A 324 1.60 -3.73 -19.75
C TYR A 324 2.25 -4.38 -18.52
N TYR A 325 3.57 -4.23 -18.39
CA TYR A 325 4.37 -4.76 -17.26
C TYR A 325 5.10 -3.63 -16.56
N PRO A 326 4.45 -2.94 -15.62
CA PRO A 326 5.10 -1.89 -14.83
C PRO A 326 6.30 -2.47 -14.05
N LYS A 327 7.47 -1.83 -14.19
CA LYS A 327 8.70 -2.25 -13.50
C LYS A 327 8.78 -1.78 -12.05
N SER A 328 7.87 -0.92 -11.62
CA SER A 328 7.88 -0.31 -10.30
C SER A 328 6.48 0.12 -9.89
N LEU A 329 6.23 0.02 -8.58
CA LEU A 329 5.03 0.56 -7.96
C LEU A 329 5.10 2.09 -8.00
N HIS A 330 4.19 2.69 -8.75
CA HIS A 330 4.07 4.12 -8.88
C HIS A 330 2.65 4.56 -8.60
N VAL A 331 2.44 5.19 -7.44
CA VAL A 331 1.17 5.85 -7.06
C VAL A 331 0.71 6.80 -8.17
N LYS A 332 1.65 7.54 -8.77
CA LYS A 332 1.35 8.49 -9.86
C LYS A 332 0.71 7.84 -11.09
N ARG A 333 0.95 6.54 -11.34
CA ARG A 333 0.30 5.82 -12.44
C ARG A 333 -1.16 5.49 -12.12
N LEU A 334 -1.49 5.32 -10.85
CA LEU A 334 -2.85 5.08 -10.38
C LEU A 334 -3.62 6.38 -10.09
N ASN A 335 -2.90 7.46 -9.80
CA ASN A 335 -3.46 8.81 -9.73
C ASN A 335 -3.80 9.30 -11.15
N GLN A 336 -4.75 8.64 -11.80
CA GLN A 336 -5.55 9.30 -12.81
C GLN A 336 -6.29 10.46 -12.14
N LYS A 337 -6.48 11.56 -12.87
CA LYS A 337 -6.96 12.86 -12.39
C LYS A 337 -8.29 12.83 -11.62
N HIS A 338 -8.99 11.70 -11.62
CA HIS A 338 -10.33 11.51 -11.05
C HIS A 338 -10.34 11.28 -9.52
N PHE A 339 -9.23 10.85 -8.90
CA PHE A 339 -9.23 10.50 -7.47
C PHE A 339 -8.98 11.66 -6.51
N LEU A 340 -8.60 12.84 -7.02
CA LEU A 340 -8.32 14.02 -6.20
C LEU A 340 -9.55 14.87 -5.88
N TYR A 341 -10.73 14.50 -6.35
CA TYR A 341 -11.98 15.16 -5.98
C TYR A 341 -12.74 14.28 -4.99
N ARG A 342 -12.30 14.34 -3.74
CA ARG A 342 -13.11 14.07 -2.56
C ARG A 342 -13.16 15.32 -1.70
#